data_AF-A0AA88S3B4-F1
#
_entry.id   AF-A0AA88S3B4-F1
#
_cell.length_a   1.000
_cell.length_b   1.000
_cell.length_c   1.000
_cell.angle_alpha   90.00
_cell.angle_beta   90.00
_cell.angle_gamma   90.00
#
_symmetry.space_group_name_H-M   'P 1'
#
loop_
_entity.id
_entity.type
_entity.pdbx_description
1 polymer ?
#
loop_
_entity_poly.entity_id
_entity_poly.type
_entity_poly.pdbx_seq_one_letter_code
_entity_poly.pdbx_strand_id
1 'polypeptide(L)'
;IPGSLQRIIAQPEDYGKQFLPGHLVKELVLEMFDAYGNHVNEDSEVLVNVDGLCFQDKLGQNRKVDARGCVDLSGVLKVTNGYGRNVSISVLSGKKEVFKEEIHIEKRVLRAASKVPMVCTAGSQLENIVFEIIDCNGHVDATINNDEKCGQSHSLVIKSESLETDDSVRYSFSNGRCIIRAIPIPQYEGIFSFVAAHSRHPELQLTIQVNVEEAPKVLMLHELPAFNNPTIEYDDVQYQSPDGRVLLLQDSPAENIENFLGSIMNDQKELEEDVLKCGTFIGLHEKNFILLQDQQVAIEQDISSLKASMDLGICSYLFELEEMTERIESKGDSAASVVCNFLRATSLQKQTNEFVRHVIGVVALLGTVQNNELSRILAEYLGDDQMLAIVWKSYAAAGDLQKYEHAFYQLATEQGKSIEGRYLVICLEDISPYTGKLSGDSQRKLALRNPTLPNGKTPLGYMGYAVNMIDLEVRHLHTTAAGRGLRETLFYYLLGELQVYESKEYMKMALPYIKHGAVSLDGGIMRGNGAIFLGRREADIHFPVVTTRGQIRISPQGAEIWRQIEAKKLELREILAAQEEEAKMLQKYTKKFQKKRDRYSRFIDKKSPLLLGLERKGNNIDGSYNSPG
;
A
#
# COMPACT_ATOMS: atom_id res chain seq x y z
N ILE A 1 11.33 -57.01 36.15
CA ILE A 1 9.97 -56.46 36.40
C ILE A 1 10.13 -54.96 36.37
N PRO A 2 9.46 -54.24 35.45
CA PRO A 2 9.51 -52.79 35.41
C PRO A 2 9.11 -52.17 36.75
N GLY A 3 9.90 -51.20 37.20
CA GLY A 3 9.72 -50.48 38.46
C GLY A 3 8.70 -49.34 38.38
N SER A 4 8.55 -48.59 39.48
CA SER A 4 7.72 -47.39 39.50
C SER A 4 8.31 -46.27 38.63
N LEU A 5 7.43 -45.42 38.09
CA LEU A 5 7.79 -44.27 37.27
C LEU A 5 8.77 -43.35 38.01
N GLN A 6 9.93 -43.07 37.41
CA GLN A 6 10.95 -42.15 37.96
C GLN A 6 11.45 -41.10 36.97
N ARG A 7 11.37 -41.34 35.66
CA ARG A 7 11.85 -40.41 34.64
C ARG A 7 10.93 -40.41 33.44
N ILE A 8 10.73 -39.22 32.85
CA ILE A 8 9.93 -39.04 31.63
C ILE A 8 10.75 -38.22 30.64
N ILE A 9 10.64 -38.56 29.36
CA ILE A 9 11.20 -37.80 28.23
C ILE A 9 10.05 -37.39 27.33
N ALA A 10 9.95 -36.10 27.02
CA ALA A 10 8.97 -35.60 26.05
C ALA A 10 9.57 -35.60 24.63
N GLN A 11 8.80 -36.06 23.65
CA GLN A 11 9.21 -36.10 22.24
C GLN A 11 8.16 -35.44 21.32
N PRO A 12 8.60 -34.71 20.28
CA PRO A 12 9.99 -34.34 19.96
C PRO A 12 10.56 -33.29 20.93
N GLU A 13 11.88 -33.18 21.11
CA GLU A 13 12.51 -32.24 22.06
C GLU A 13 12.13 -30.76 21.85
N ASP A 14 11.60 -30.40 20.66
CA ASP A 14 11.23 -29.03 20.31
C ASP A 14 9.73 -28.80 20.07
N TYR A 15 8.89 -29.68 20.61
CA TYR A 15 7.43 -29.58 20.50
C TYR A 15 6.88 -28.22 20.96
N GLY A 16 7.56 -27.53 21.89
CA GLY A 16 7.17 -26.22 22.44
C GLY A 16 7.32 -25.00 21.52
N LYS A 17 8.02 -25.11 20.37
CA LYS A 17 8.41 -23.93 19.55
C LYS A 17 7.27 -23.19 18.83
N GLN A 18 6.03 -23.70 18.85
CA GLN A 18 4.89 -23.12 18.10
C GLN A 18 3.60 -23.00 18.92
N PHE A 19 3.72 -22.89 20.24
CA PHE A 19 2.55 -22.75 21.11
C PHE A 19 1.93 -21.36 20.92
N LEU A 20 0.74 -21.34 20.34
CA LEU A 20 -0.09 -20.14 20.23
C LEU A 20 -1.46 -20.40 20.88
N PRO A 21 -2.10 -19.37 21.44
CA PRO A 21 -3.42 -19.52 22.06
C PRO A 21 -4.43 -20.17 21.12
N GLY A 22 -5.15 -21.18 21.60
CA GLY A 22 -6.16 -21.89 20.83
C GLY A 22 -5.64 -22.96 19.88
N HIS A 23 -4.31 -23.12 19.70
CA HIS A 23 -3.74 -24.19 18.90
C HIS A 23 -3.85 -25.56 19.56
N LEU A 24 -4.04 -26.58 18.72
CA LEU A 24 -3.97 -27.97 19.10
C LEU A 24 -2.52 -28.45 18.98
N VAL A 25 -1.97 -29.02 20.05
CA VAL A 25 -0.63 -29.60 20.07
C VAL A 25 -0.64 -30.83 19.18
N LYS A 26 0.07 -30.77 18.05
CA LYS A 26 0.01 -31.82 17.02
C LYS A 26 0.76 -33.08 17.42
N GLU A 27 1.93 -32.92 18.02
CA GLU A 27 2.84 -34.01 18.37
C GLU A 27 3.36 -33.79 19.79
N LEU A 28 3.05 -34.73 20.67
CA LEU A 28 3.62 -34.80 22.01
C LEU A 28 3.47 -36.22 22.55
N VAL A 29 4.59 -36.90 22.72
CA VAL A 29 4.65 -38.23 23.33
C VAL A 29 5.51 -38.17 24.58
N LEU A 30 4.99 -38.67 25.69
CA LEU A 30 5.71 -38.81 26.95
C LEU A 30 6.20 -40.24 27.11
N GLU A 31 7.50 -40.44 26.96
CA GLU A 31 8.17 -41.74 27.12
C GLU A 31 8.58 -41.94 28.59
N MET A 32 8.19 -43.07 29.18
CA MET A 32 8.21 -43.27 30.63
C MET A 32 9.17 -44.37 31.05
N PHE A 33 10.01 -44.06 32.04
CA PHE A 33 11.07 -44.93 32.53
C PHE A 33 11.05 -45.11 34.06
N ASP A 34 11.44 -46.30 34.50
CA ASP A 34 11.72 -46.61 35.90
C ASP A 34 13.12 -46.14 36.34
N ALA A 35 13.47 -46.39 37.61
CA ALA A 35 14.77 -46.01 38.19
C ALA A 35 15.99 -46.64 37.48
N TYR A 36 15.79 -47.74 36.75
CA TYR A 36 16.84 -48.53 36.11
C TYR A 36 16.88 -48.31 34.59
N GLY A 37 16.02 -47.43 34.06
CA GLY A 37 15.94 -47.11 32.64
C GLY A 37 15.11 -48.09 31.81
N ASN A 38 14.32 -48.96 32.44
CA ASN A 38 13.34 -49.79 31.71
C ASN A 38 12.05 -49.00 31.48
N HIS A 39 11.34 -49.31 30.40
CA HIS A 39 9.99 -48.79 30.17
C HIS A 39 9.03 -49.25 31.27
N VAL A 40 8.17 -48.33 31.72
CA VAL A 40 7.09 -48.64 32.66
C VAL A 40 6.10 -49.63 32.05
N ASN A 41 5.49 -50.49 32.87
CA ASN A 41 4.54 -51.50 32.40
C ASN A 41 3.37 -50.89 31.62
N GLU A 42 2.97 -51.57 30.55
CA GLU A 42 1.71 -51.32 29.85
C GLU A 42 0.53 -51.29 30.84
N ASP A 43 -0.48 -50.47 30.53
CA ASP A 43 -1.68 -50.24 31.34
C ASP A 43 -1.45 -49.56 32.71
N SER A 44 -0.20 -49.18 33.04
CA SER A 44 0.06 -48.37 34.23
C SER A 44 -0.64 -47.02 34.12
N GLU A 45 -1.40 -46.65 35.15
CA GLU A 45 -2.11 -45.37 35.20
C GLU A 45 -1.18 -44.25 35.68
N VAL A 46 -1.20 -43.13 34.95
CA VAL A 46 -0.46 -41.91 35.25
C VAL A 46 -1.37 -40.69 35.19
N LEU A 47 -1.13 -39.75 36.09
CA LEU A 47 -1.90 -38.51 36.17
C LEU A 47 -1.11 -37.38 35.51
N VAL A 48 -1.62 -36.90 34.38
CA VAL A 48 -1.05 -35.77 33.62
C VAL A 48 -1.84 -34.50 33.97
N ASN A 49 -1.18 -33.62 34.71
CA ASN A 49 -1.69 -32.30 35.05
C ASN A 49 -1.21 -31.28 34.03
N VAL A 50 -2.10 -30.36 33.70
CA VAL A 50 -1.78 -29.27 32.77
C VAL A 50 -2.27 -27.95 33.33
N ASP A 51 -1.48 -26.90 33.12
CA ASP A 51 -1.84 -25.52 33.41
C ASP A 51 -1.72 -24.69 32.13
N GLY A 52 -2.77 -23.93 31.81
CA GLY A 52 -2.88 -23.19 30.55
C GLY A 52 -3.08 -24.04 29.28
N LEU A 53 -3.41 -25.33 29.44
CA LEU A 53 -3.83 -26.25 28.37
C LEU A 53 -5.13 -26.96 28.78
N CYS A 54 -5.87 -27.49 27.81
CA CYS A 54 -7.02 -28.34 28.07
C CYS A 54 -7.06 -29.58 27.17
N PHE A 55 -7.55 -30.69 27.74
CA PHE A 55 -7.76 -31.94 27.01
C PHE A 55 -9.02 -31.83 26.13
N GLN A 56 -8.89 -32.23 24.87
CA GLN A 56 -10.00 -32.26 23.90
C GLN A 56 -10.72 -33.62 23.86
N ASP A 57 -10.16 -34.65 24.51
CA ASP A 57 -10.74 -35.98 24.58
C ASP A 57 -11.53 -36.21 25.88
N LYS A 58 -12.17 -37.39 25.97
CA LYS A 58 -12.96 -37.80 27.13
C LYS A 58 -12.13 -38.47 28.24
N LEU A 59 -10.84 -38.73 27.98
CA LEU A 59 -9.94 -39.42 28.91
C LEU A 59 -9.40 -38.45 29.98
N GLY A 60 -9.21 -37.19 29.62
CA GLY A 60 -8.81 -36.15 30.56
C GLY A 60 -7.40 -36.35 31.11
N GLN A 61 -7.21 -36.14 32.41
CA GLN A 61 -5.89 -36.15 33.07
C GLN A 61 -5.34 -37.57 33.30
N ASN A 62 -6.21 -38.58 33.41
CA ASN A 62 -5.79 -39.96 33.66
C ASN A 62 -5.39 -40.63 32.34
N ARG A 63 -4.14 -41.05 32.24
CA ARG A 63 -3.56 -41.68 31.05
C ARG A 63 -3.04 -43.06 31.38
N LYS A 64 -3.01 -43.93 30.37
CA LYS A 64 -2.42 -45.27 30.47
C LYS A 64 -1.20 -45.36 29.57
N VAL A 65 -0.18 -46.03 30.08
CA VAL A 65 1.05 -46.32 29.35
C VAL A 65 0.78 -47.40 28.29
N ASP A 66 1.19 -47.15 27.05
CA ASP A 66 1.06 -48.10 25.94
C ASP A 66 2.10 -49.24 26.01
N ALA A 67 2.00 -50.22 25.12
CA ALA A 67 2.93 -51.34 25.03
C ALA A 67 4.40 -50.94 24.80
N ARG A 68 4.68 -49.69 24.44
CA ARG A 68 6.03 -49.14 24.21
C ARG A 68 6.53 -48.33 25.41
N GLY A 69 5.75 -48.22 26.48
CA GLY A 69 6.14 -47.41 27.63
C GLY A 69 5.82 -45.92 27.47
N CYS A 70 4.90 -45.56 26.57
CA CYS A 70 4.61 -44.17 26.22
C CYS A 70 3.17 -43.74 26.55
N VAL A 71 2.98 -42.44 26.74
CA VAL A 71 1.67 -41.78 26.74
C VAL A 71 1.63 -40.79 25.59
N ASP A 72 0.73 -41.03 24.64
CA ASP A 72 0.53 -40.15 23.49
C ASP A 72 -0.51 -39.05 23.81
N LEU A 73 -0.09 -37.80 23.71
CA LEU A 73 -0.90 -36.60 23.90
C LEU A 73 -1.07 -35.80 22.59
N SER A 74 -0.62 -36.37 21.47
CA SER A 74 -0.67 -35.78 20.13
C SER A 74 -2.12 -35.55 19.69
N GLY A 75 -2.43 -34.31 19.31
CA GLY A 75 -3.78 -33.91 18.89
C GLY A 75 -4.80 -33.84 20.02
N VAL A 76 -4.40 -34.01 21.28
CA VAL A 76 -5.33 -34.05 22.42
C VAL A 76 -5.29 -32.76 23.25
N LEU A 77 -4.14 -32.10 23.33
CA LEU A 77 -3.99 -30.89 24.13
C LEU A 77 -4.24 -29.63 23.30
N LYS A 78 -5.04 -28.70 23.82
CA LYS A 78 -5.26 -27.38 23.24
C LYS A 78 -4.76 -26.29 24.17
N VAL A 79 -4.04 -25.31 23.65
CA VAL A 79 -3.54 -24.16 24.40
C VAL A 79 -4.70 -23.24 24.77
N THR A 80 -4.83 -22.89 26.06
CA THR A 80 -5.88 -22.00 26.56
C THR A 80 -5.35 -20.70 27.14
N ASN A 81 -4.10 -20.65 27.59
CA ASN A 81 -3.48 -19.41 28.04
C ASN A 81 -3.23 -18.44 26.88
N GLY A 82 -3.19 -17.15 27.20
CA GLY A 82 -2.97 -16.07 26.26
C GLY A 82 -1.51 -15.86 25.88
N TYR A 83 -1.26 -14.94 24.95
CA TYR A 83 0.07 -14.61 24.45
C TYR A 83 1.02 -14.14 25.56
N GLY A 84 2.29 -14.55 25.49
CA GLY A 84 3.34 -14.18 26.46
C GLY A 84 3.15 -14.75 27.88
N ARG A 85 2.20 -15.69 28.07
CA ARG A 85 2.04 -16.46 29.31
C ARG A 85 2.76 -17.80 29.18
N ASN A 86 2.97 -18.46 30.32
CA ASN A 86 3.49 -19.82 30.33
C ASN A 86 2.35 -20.83 30.36
N VAL A 87 2.61 -22.02 29.83
CA VAL A 87 1.82 -23.23 30.06
C VAL A 87 2.73 -24.26 30.70
N SER A 88 2.15 -25.18 31.46
CA SER A 88 2.93 -26.29 32.01
C SER A 88 2.23 -27.62 31.84
N ILE A 89 3.05 -28.66 31.67
CA ILE A 89 2.63 -30.06 31.67
C ILE A 89 3.43 -30.73 32.77
N SER A 90 2.74 -31.41 33.68
CA SER A 90 3.37 -32.13 34.78
C SER A 90 2.76 -33.53 34.91
N VAL A 91 3.57 -34.48 35.37
CA VAL A 91 3.12 -35.86 35.62
C VAL A 91 3.38 -36.22 37.06
N LEU A 92 2.33 -36.67 37.73
CA LEU A 92 2.38 -37.13 39.11
C LEU A 92 2.46 -38.66 39.15
N SER A 93 3.35 -39.18 39.99
CA SER A 93 3.34 -40.58 40.43
C SER A 93 3.02 -40.61 41.92
N GLY A 94 1.79 -41.00 42.26
CA GLY A 94 1.26 -40.88 43.62
C GLY A 94 1.12 -39.41 44.05
N LYS A 95 1.92 -38.96 45.04
CA LYS A 95 1.95 -37.57 45.53
C LYS A 95 3.17 -36.76 45.06
N LYS A 96 4.05 -37.36 44.25
CA LYS A 96 5.31 -36.75 43.83
C LYS A 96 5.22 -36.36 42.35
N GLU A 97 5.60 -35.12 42.05
CA GLU A 97 5.82 -34.63 40.69
C GLU A 97 7.12 -35.24 40.15
N VAL A 98 7.01 -36.04 39.09
CA VAL A 98 8.12 -36.77 38.47
C VAL A 98 8.60 -36.08 37.20
N PHE A 99 7.73 -35.27 36.60
CA PHE A 99 8.01 -34.50 35.40
C PHE A 99 7.27 -33.18 35.49
N LYS A 100 7.93 -32.10 35.08
CA LYS A 100 7.32 -30.80 34.87
C LYS A 100 8.09 -30.09 33.77
N GLU A 101 7.35 -29.64 32.78
CA GLU A 101 7.87 -28.81 31.71
C GLU A 101 7.02 -27.56 31.60
N GLU A 102 7.68 -26.42 31.46
CA GLU A 102 7.06 -25.11 31.34
C GLU A 102 7.46 -24.49 30.01
N ILE A 103 6.45 -24.12 29.21
CA ILE A 103 6.62 -23.66 27.83
C ILE A 103 6.08 -22.24 27.76
N HIS A 104 6.86 -21.34 27.16
CA HIS A 104 6.45 -19.95 26.96
C HIS A 104 5.64 -19.83 25.67
N ILE A 105 4.42 -19.29 25.76
CA ILE A 105 3.62 -18.93 24.58
C ILE A 105 4.24 -17.71 23.93
N GLU A 106 4.40 -17.73 22.62
CA GLU A 106 4.98 -16.59 21.90
C GLU A 106 4.27 -15.27 22.24
N LYS A 107 5.04 -14.19 22.38
CA LYS A 107 4.47 -12.88 22.65
C LYS A 107 3.94 -12.27 21.35
N ARG A 108 2.76 -11.66 21.45
CA ARG A 108 2.19 -10.76 20.44
C ARG A 108 1.90 -9.41 21.10
N VAL A 109 1.97 -8.33 20.32
CA VAL A 109 1.69 -6.97 20.79
C VAL A 109 0.75 -6.28 19.82
N LEU A 110 -0.31 -5.65 20.36
CA LEU A 110 -1.17 -4.74 19.60
C LEU A 110 -0.53 -3.35 19.57
N ARG A 111 -0.35 -2.76 18.38
CA ARG A 111 0.14 -1.38 18.21
C ARG A 111 -0.70 -0.58 17.24
N ALA A 112 -0.68 0.73 17.37
CA ALA A 112 -1.17 1.64 16.33
C ALA A 112 -0.06 1.85 15.29
N ALA A 113 -0.31 1.48 14.04
CA ALA A 113 0.59 1.69 12.91
C ALA A 113 0.49 3.11 12.34
N SER A 114 -0.69 3.72 12.44
CA SER A 114 -0.93 5.12 12.10
C SER A 114 -0.41 6.06 13.18
N LYS A 115 0.06 7.25 12.79
CA LYS A 115 0.36 8.32 13.75
C LYS A 115 -0.94 8.80 14.38
N VAL A 116 -1.07 8.65 15.70
CA VAL A 116 -2.19 9.22 16.45
C VAL A 116 -1.82 10.66 16.83
N PRO A 117 -2.64 11.67 16.48
CA PRO A 117 -2.43 13.06 16.90
C PRO A 117 -2.37 13.18 18.42
N MET A 118 -1.44 13.99 18.95
CA MET A 118 -1.36 14.27 20.39
C MET A 118 -2.43 15.27 20.86
N VAL A 119 -2.94 16.09 19.94
CA VAL A 119 -3.95 17.12 20.18
C VAL A 119 -5.06 16.97 19.13
N CYS A 120 -6.32 17.10 19.54
CA CYS A 120 -7.50 17.06 18.70
C CYS A 120 -8.50 18.14 19.11
N THR A 121 -9.28 18.62 18.14
CA THR A 121 -10.31 19.63 18.40
C THR A 121 -11.54 18.97 19.05
N ALA A 122 -12.14 19.62 20.05
CA ALA A 122 -13.37 19.17 20.68
C ALA A 122 -14.49 18.93 19.65
N GLY A 123 -15.15 17.76 19.74
CA GLY A 123 -16.21 17.36 18.82
C GLY A 123 -15.75 16.87 17.43
N SER A 124 -14.44 16.78 17.18
CA SER A 124 -13.88 16.20 15.95
C SER A 124 -13.89 14.67 15.95
N GLN A 125 -13.26 14.03 14.96
CA GLN A 125 -13.09 12.57 14.89
C GLN A 125 -11.64 12.22 14.58
N LEU A 126 -11.12 11.19 15.24
CA LEU A 126 -9.86 10.56 14.86
C LEU A 126 -10.10 9.63 13.67
N GLU A 127 -9.57 9.98 12.52
CA GLU A 127 -9.82 9.24 11.28
C GLU A 127 -8.72 8.23 10.94
N ASN A 128 -9.14 7.09 10.38
CA ASN A 128 -8.27 6.08 9.78
C ASN A 128 -7.14 5.56 10.70
N ILE A 129 -7.46 5.29 11.96
CA ILE A 129 -6.50 4.67 12.89
C ILE A 129 -6.34 3.20 12.51
N VAL A 130 -5.10 2.81 12.19
CA VAL A 130 -4.73 1.44 11.85
C VAL A 130 -4.08 0.78 13.06
N PHE A 131 -4.67 -0.31 13.53
CA PHE A 131 -4.11 -1.18 14.55
C PHE A 131 -3.54 -2.44 13.90
N GLU A 132 -2.40 -2.91 14.37
CA GLU A 132 -1.81 -4.16 13.90
C GLU A 132 -1.27 -4.98 15.08
N ILE A 133 -1.34 -6.31 14.93
CA ILE A 133 -0.78 -7.24 15.89
C ILE A 133 0.55 -7.74 15.34
N ILE A 134 1.61 -7.55 16.11
CA ILE A 134 2.97 -7.92 15.72
C ILE A 134 3.55 -9.02 16.59
N ASP A 135 4.44 -9.81 16.01
CA ASP A 135 5.30 -10.76 16.71
C ASP A 135 6.45 -10.07 17.46
N CYS A 136 7.26 -10.87 18.16
CA CYS A 136 8.46 -10.38 18.85
C CYS A 136 9.54 -9.82 17.93
N ASN A 137 9.48 -10.13 16.62
CA ASN A 137 10.39 -9.63 15.60
C ASN A 137 9.87 -8.35 14.93
N GLY A 138 8.66 -7.91 15.25
CA GLY A 138 8.02 -6.73 14.68
C GLY A 138 7.26 -6.96 13.37
N HIS A 139 7.11 -8.21 12.94
CA HIS A 139 6.31 -8.58 11.76
C HIS A 139 4.83 -8.69 12.11
N VAL A 140 3.96 -8.32 11.17
CA VAL A 140 2.51 -8.43 11.35
C VAL A 140 2.09 -9.90 11.35
N ASP A 141 1.34 -10.30 12.37
CA ASP A 141 0.80 -11.65 12.46
C ASP A 141 -0.46 -11.79 11.60
N ALA A 142 -0.25 -12.19 10.35
CA ALA A 142 -1.32 -12.36 9.38
C ALA A 142 -2.26 -13.55 9.70
N THR A 143 -2.00 -14.35 10.74
CA THR A 143 -2.89 -15.43 11.16
C THR A 143 -4.12 -14.93 11.93
N ILE A 144 -4.05 -13.72 12.49
CA ILE A 144 -5.14 -13.11 13.26
C ILE A 144 -6.10 -12.38 12.30
N ASN A 145 -7.12 -13.10 11.85
CA ASN A 145 -8.11 -12.62 10.88
C ASN A 145 -9.54 -12.90 11.31
N ASN A 146 -10.47 -12.12 10.78
CA ASN A 146 -11.88 -12.44 10.84
C ASN A 146 -12.22 -13.50 9.79
N ASP A 147 -12.04 -14.79 10.14
CA ASP A 147 -12.53 -15.91 9.34
C ASP A 147 -13.87 -16.43 9.90
N GLU A 148 -14.97 -16.00 9.27
CA GLU A 148 -16.32 -16.43 9.62
C GLU A 148 -16.55 -17.93 9.38
N LYS A 149 -15.75 -18.60 8.52
CA LYS A 149 -15.93 -20.02 8.19
C LYS A 149 -15.45 -20.97 9.29
N CYS A 150 -14.54 -20.52 10.16
CA CYS A 150 -13.95 -21.34 11.23
C CYS A 150 -14.52 -21.05 12.63
N GLY A 151 -15.52 -20.18 12.76
CA GLY A 151 -16.10 -19.79 14.05
C GLY A 151 -15.12 -19.05 14.99
N GLN A 152 -14.01 -18.56 14.45
CA GLN A 152 -12.91 -17.92 15.16
C GLN A 152 -12.74 -16.48 14.67
N SER A 153 -13.78 -15.65 14.81
CA SER A 153 -13.71 -14.25 14.39
C SER A 153 -12.84 -13.42 15.35
N HIS A 154 -11.77 -12.84 14.83
CA HIS A 154 -10.91 -11.89 15.54
C HIS A 154 -11.39 -10.46 15.28
N SER A 155 -11.64 -9.71 16.36
CA SER A 155 -12.14 -8.34 16.27
C SER A 155 -11.48 -7.45 17.32
N LEU A 156 -11.41 -6.15 17.03
CA LEU A 156 -10.99 -5.09 17.92
C LEU A 156 -12.22 -4.39 18.50
N VAL A 157 -12.16 -4.03 19.78
CA VAL A 157 -13.19 -3.28 20.50
C VAL A 157 -12.55 -2.03 21.08
N ILE A 158 -13.24 -0.90 20.97
CA ILE A 158 -12.83 0.35 21.60
C ILE A 158 -13.64 0.55 22.87
N LYS A 159 -12.97 0.77 23.99
CA LYS A 159 -13.58 1.02 25.30
C LYS A 159 -13.20 2.42 25.78
N SER A 160 -14.19 3.25 26.10
CA SER A 160 -13.99 4.56 26.73
C SER A 160 -15.24 4.94 27.53
N GLU A 161 -15.06 5.55 28.70
CA GLU A 161 -16.18 6.06 29.52
C GLU A 161 -16.87 7.28 28.88
N SER A 162 -16.15 8.01 28.03
CA SER A 162 -16.62 9.23 27.35
C SER A 162 -17.33 8.95 26.02
N LEU A 163 -17.19 7.74 25.48
CA LEU A 163 -17.88 7.31 24.27
C LEU A 163 -19.16 6.57 24.70
N GLU A 164 -20.33 7.02 24.25
CA GLU A 164 -21.56 6.22 24.28
C GLU A 164 -21.52 5.07 23.25
N THR A 165 -20.33 4.50 23.02
CA THR A 165 -20.17 3.31 22.18
C THR A 165 -20.54 2.11 23.02
N ASP A 166 -21.70 1.52 22.70
CA ASP A 166 -22.06 0.18 23.15
C ASP A 166 -20.90 -0.79 22.86
N ASP A 167 -20.52 -1.62 23.84
CA ASP A 167 -19.47 -2.66 23.74
C ASP A 167 -19.74 -3.67 22.59
N SER A 168 -20.88 -3.52 21.91
CA SER A 168 -21.30 -4.24 20.71
C SER A 168 -20.53 -3.86 19.44
N VAL A 169 -19.93 -2.67 19.35
CA VAL A 169 -19.21 -2.25 18.13
C VAL A 169 -17.87 -2.98 18.04
N ARG A 170 -17.76 -3.87 17.05
CA ARG A 170 -16.58 -4.72 16.80
C ARG A 170 -16.00 -4.42 15.42
N TYR A 171 -14.70 -4.16 15.38
CA TYR A 171 -13.96 -3.92 14.14
C TYR A 171 -13.21 -5.20 13.74
N SER A 172 -13.36 -5.65 12.50
CA SER A 172 -12.75 -6.92 12.07
C SER A 172 -11.25 -6.78 11.81
N PHE A 173 -10.47 -7.81 12.15
CA PHE A 173 -9.09 -7.92 11.69
C PHE A 173 -9.01 -8.56 10.29
N SER A 174 -8.18 -8.01 9.41
CA SER A 174 -7.80 -8.56 8.12
C SER A 174 -6.28 -8.54 7.97
N ASN A 175 -5.71 -9.72 7.71
CA ASN A 175 -4.29 -10.03 7.73
C ASN A 175 -3.54 -9.42 8.92
N GLY A 176 -4.04 -9.60 10.15
CA GLY A 176 -3.44 -9.08 11.38
C GLY A 176 -3.59 -7.56 11.59
N ARG A 177 -4.33 -6.87 10.72
CA ARG A 177 -4.58 -5.42 10.78
C ARG A 177 -6.05 -5.10 10.95
N CYS A 178 -6.35 -4.02 11.65
CA CYS A 178 -7.70 -3.52 11.84
C CYS A 178 -7.72 -2.01 11.59
N ILE A 179 -8.62 -1.54 10.73
CA ILE A 179 -8.74 -0.12 10.39
C ILE A 179 -10.03 0.40 11.00
N ILE A 180 -9.90 1.40 11.87
CA ILE A 180 -11.04 2.15 12.41
C ILE A 180 -11.14 3.46 11.63
N ARG A 181 -12.24 3.62 10.90
CA ARG A 181 -12.45 4.78 10.02
C ARG A 181 -12.60 6.09 10.79
N ALA A 182 -13.30 6.06 11.92
CA ALA A 182 -13.52 7.24 12.75
C ALA A 182 -13.74 6.83 14.22
N ILE A 183 -13.07 7.53 15.14
CA ILE A 183 -13.36 7.48 16.58
C ILE A 183 -13.76 8.89 17.02
N PRO A 184 -14.99 9.11 17.51
CA PRO A 184 -15.44 10.44 17.86
C PRO A 184 -14.68 10.97 19.08
N ILE A 185 -14.32 12.25 19.05
CA ILE A 185 -13.70 12.98 20.15
C ILE A 185 -14.78 13.69 20.96
N PRO A 186 -14.72 13.67 22.31
CA PRO A 186 -15.67 14.38 23.15
C PRO A 186 -15.78 15.88 22.82
N GLN A 187 -16.94 16.47 23.13
CA GLN A 187 -17.20 17.90 22.89
C GLN A 187 -16.60 18.82 23.97
N TYR A 188 -16.06 18.26 25.06
CA TYR A 188 -15.45 19.01 26.15
C TYR A 188 -13.93 18.89 26.13
N GLU A 189 -13.27 19.94 26.60
CA GLU A 189 -11.81 19.98 26.71
C GLU A 189 -11.29 19.01 27.77
N GLY A 190 -10.08 18.50 27.56
CA GLY A 190 -9.38 17.63 28.50
C GLY A 190 -8.72 16.42 27.84
N ILE A 191 -8.18 15.53 28.67
CA ILE A 191 -7.53 14.32 28.17
C ILE A 191 -8.60 13.28 27.84
N PHE A 192 -8.74 12.99 26.55
CA PHE A 192 -9.55 11.86 26.10
C PHE A 192 -8.70 10.60 26.02
N SER A 193 -9.13 9.56 26.72
CA SER A 193 -8.46 8.26 26.76
C SER A 193 -9.43 7.16 26.32
N PHE A 194 -8.93 6.26 25.46
CA PHE A 194 -9.66 5.06 25.09
C PHE A 194 -8.71 3.87 25.00
N VAL A 195 -9.27 2.67 25.17
CA VAL A 195 -8.54 1.40 25.10
C VAL A 195 -9.01 0.64 23.88
N ALA A 196 -8.09 0.35 22.98
CA ALA A 196 -8.29 -0.59 21.89
C ALA A 196 -7.90 -1.99 22.39
N ALA A 197 -8.84 -2.93 22.43
CA ALA A 197 -8.64 -4.27 22.96
C ALA A 197 -9.11 -5.35 21.98
N HIS A 198 -8.35 -6.45 21.89
CA HIS A 198 -8.75 -7.60 21.09
C HIS A 198 -9.87 -8.38 21.79
N SER A 199 -10.90 -8.80 21.03
CA SER A 199 -12.14 -9.41 21.55
C SER A 199 -11.94 -10.74 22.30
N ARG A 200 -10.88 -11.49 21.96
CA ARG A 200 -10.60 -12.84 22.50
C ARG A 200 -9.32 -12.95 23.32
N HIS A 201 -8.46 -11.94 23.25
CA HIS A 201 -7.12 -11.95 23.84
C HIS A 201 -6.98 -10.67 24.67
N PRO A 202 -7.44 -10.67 25.93
CA PRO A 202 -7.48 -9.45 26.75
C PRO A 202 -6.09 -8.85 27.01
N GLU A 203 -5.03 -9.64 26.89
CA GLU A 203 -3.64 -9.19 26.94
C GLU A 203 -3.22 -8.34 25.73
N LEU A 204 -3.93 -8.44 24.60
CA LEU A 204 -3.70 -7.63 23.41
C LEU A 204 -4.56 -6.37 23.47
N GLN A 205 -4.05 -5.37 24.19
CA GLN A 205 -4.70 -4.07 24.30
C GLN A 205 -3.70 -2.92 24.23
N LEU A 206 -4.16 -1.78 23.75
CA LEU A 206 -3.41 -0.54 23.65
C LEU A 206 -4.27 0.63 24.17
N THR A 207 -3.72 1.38 25.11
CA THR A 207 -4.33 2.63 25.58
C THR A 207 -3.81 3.80 24.74
N ILE A 208 -4.73 4.61 24.22
CA ILE A 208 -4.43 5.83 23.47
C ILE A 208 -4.97 7.01 24.27
N GLN A 209 -4.15 8.06 24.39
CA GLN A 209 -4.49 9.32 25.05
C GLN A 209 -4.26 10.48 24.10
N VAL A 210 -5.23 11.39 24.03
CA VAL A 210 -5.22 12.56 23.16
C VAL A 210 -5.71 13.77 23.94
N ASN A 211 -5.04 14.92 23.79
CA ASN A 211 -5.49 16.17 24.39
C ASN A 211 -6.60 16.79 23.53
N VAL A 212 -7.73 17.14 24.14
CA VAL A 212 -8.87 17.76 23.45
C VAL A 212 -8.91 19.25 23.79
N GLU A 213 -8.85 20.09 22.76
CA GLU A 213 -8.85 21.57 22.87
C GLU A 213 -10.08 22.17 22.18
N GLU A 214 -10.65 23.27 22.69
CA GLU A 214 -11.75 23.97 22.01
C GLU A 214 -11.31 24.44 20.62
N ALA A 215 -12.24 24.36 19.67
CA ALA A 215 -12.06 24.99 18.38
C ALA A 215 -11.83 26.51 18.55
N PRO A 216 -10.84 27.12 17.87
CA PRO A 216 -10.71 28.57 17.87
C PRO A 216 -12.01 29.19 17.37
N LYS A 217 -12.63 30.05 18.19
CA LYS A 217 -13.82 30.81 17.79
C LYS A 217 -13.43 31.74 16.65
N VAL A 218 -13.71 31.33 15.41
CA VAL A 218 -13.54 32.15 14.22
C VAL A 218 -14.54 33.30 14.32
N LEU A 219 -14.05 34.48 14.69
CA LEU A 219 -14.77 35.74 14.51
C LEU A 219 -14.96 35.95 13.01
N MET A 220 -16.17 35.67 12.53
CA MET A 220 -16.66 36.07 11.22
C MET A 220 -16.73 37.60 11.16
N LEU A 221 -15.68 38.24 10.64
CA LEU A 221 -15.74 39.64 10.20
C LEU A 221 -16.11 39.67 8.72
N HIS A 222 -17.41 39.83 8.49
CA HIS A 222 -17.95 40.30 7.21
C HIS A 222 -17.56 41.78 7.01
N GLU A 223 -17.27 42.13 5.75
CA GLU A 223 -17.18 43.47 5.17
C GLU A 223 -15.86 44.26 5.29
N LEU A 224 -15.02 44.12 4.26
CA LEU A 224 -14.20 45.22 3.75
C LEU A 224 -14.45 45.38 2.24
N PRO A 225 -14.66 46.61 1.74
CA PRO A 225 -14.96 46.85 0.33
C PRO A 225 -13.69 46.78 -0.53
N ALA A 226 -13.90 46.44 -1.80
CA ALA A 226 -12.90 46.31 -2.84
C ALA A 226 -11.91 47.49 -2.90
N PHE A 227 -10.62 47.20 -2.70
CA PHE A 227 -9.54 48.10 -3.08
C PHE A 227 -8.96 47.65 -4.42
N ASN A 228 -9.22 48.48 -5.43
CA ASN A 228 -8.55 48.45 -6.73
C ASN A 228 -7.04 48.67 -6.55
N ASN A 229 -6.27 48.03 -7.42
CA ASN A 229 -4.83 48.20 -7.61
C ASN A 229 -4.39 49.68 -7.54
N PRO A 230 -3.27 49.97 -6.84
CA PRO A 230 -2.39 51.05 -7.22
C PRO A 230 -1.18 50.45 -7.94
N THR A 231 -1.18 50.65 -9.26
CA THR A 231 0.04 50.89 -10.04
C THR A 231 0.80 52.02 -9.33
N ILE A 232 2.01 51.76 -8.85
CA ILE A 232 2.90 52.83 -8.39
C ILE A 232 3.75 53.25 -9.59
N GLU A 233 3.30 54.33 -10.22
CA GLU A 233 4.10 55.20 -11.07
C GLU A 233 5.21 55.83 -10.21
N TYR A 234 6.42 55.88 -10.75
CA TYR A 234 7.48 56.73 -10.25
C TYR A 234 7.06 58.17 -10.50
N ASP A 235 6.96 58.97 -9.43
CA ASP A 235 6.93 60.42 -9.56
C ASP A 235 8.07 61.06 -8.78
N ASP A 236 8.76 61.89 -9.54
CA ASP A 236 10.05 62.52 -9.32
C ASP A 236 9.78 63.88 -8.67
N VAL A 237 10.18 64.09 -7.41
CA VAL A 237 10.20 65.44 -6.83
C VAL A 237 11.51 65.69 -6.08
N GLN A 238 12.30 66.50 -6.78
CA GLN A 238 13.48 67.24 -6.37
C GLN A 238 13.39 67.86 -4.96
N TYR A 239 14.49 67.76 -4.21
CA TYR A 239 14.86 68.78 -3.25
C TYR A 239 16.12 69.52 -3.72
N GLN A 240 15.95 70.82 -3.96
CA GLN A 240 17.01 71.78 -4.20
C GLN A 240 17.87 71.95 -2.94
N SER A 241 19.19 71.92 -3.15
CA SER A 241 20.21 72.42 -2.22
C SER A 241 20.38 73.94 -2.42
N PRO A 242 20.70 74.69 -1.36
CA PRO A 242 21.59 75.84 -1.45
C PRO A 242 22.99 75.41 -1.00
N ASP A 243 23.91 75.37 -1.97
CA ASP A 243 25.34 75.39 -1.72
C ASP A 243 25.76 76.83 -1.40
N GLY A 244 26.63 76.96 -0.42
CA GLY A 244 27.04 78.23 0.17
C GLY A 244 28.12 78.02 1.21
N ARG A 245 29.18 77.28 0.85
CA ARG A 245 30.44 77.26 1.59
C ARG A 245 30.91 78.68 1.85
N VAL A 246 31.22 79.02 3.11
CA VAL A 246 32.41 79.81 3.47
C VAL A 246 32.84 79.48 4.92
N LEU A 247 34.16 79.20 5.03
CA LEU A 247 35.08 79.32 6.19
C LEU A 247 35.02 78.31 7.37
N LEU A 248 35.91 77.32 7.24
CA LEU A 248 37.07 77.00 8.10
C LEU A 248 36.91 76.72 9.61
N LEU A 249 37.65 75.64 9.98
CA LEU A 249 38.35 75.35 11.24
C LEU A 249 37.51 74.79 12.40
N GLN A 250 37.59 73.48 12.65
CA GLN A 250 38.54 72.87 13.59
C GLN A 250 38.24 71.37 13.75
N ASP A 251 39.31 70.57 13.79
CA ASP A 251 39.26 69.13 14.06
C ASP A 251 38.48 68.82 15.36
N SER A 252 37.41 68.04 15.24
CA SER A 252 36.73 67.40 16.38
C SER A 252 36.42 65.93 16.04
N PRO A 253 36.69 64.97 16.94
CA PRO A 253 36.46 63.54 16.71
C PRO A 253 34.98 63.12 16.78
N ALA A 254 34.02 64.07 16.89
CA ALA A 254 32.60 63.78 17.10
C ALA A 254 31.80 63.49 15.79
N GLU A 255 32.05 64.22 14.69
CA GLU A 255 31.28 64.07 13.42
C GLU A 255 31.54 62.73 12.68
N ASN A 256 32.70 62.12 12.88
CA ASN A 256 33.03 60.81 12.31
C ASN A 256 32.28 59.66 13.00
N ILE A 257 31.88 59.84 14.25
CA ILE A 257 31.18 58.81 15.04
C ILE A 257 29.71 58.75 14.64
N GLU A 258 29.09 59.90 14.37
CA GLU A 258 27.69 60.01 13.93
C GLU A 258 27.46 59.40 12.55
N ASN A 259 28.33 59.70 11.57
CA ASN A 259 28.27 59.10 10.23
C ASN A 259 28.53 57.57 10.27
N PHE A 260 29.42 57.10 11.14
CA PHE A 260 29.71 55.68 11.32
C PHE A 260 28.55 54.93 11.98
N LEU A 261 27.88 55.54 12.97
CA LEU A 261 26.66 55.02 13.59
C LEU A 261 25.50 54.96 12.58
N GLY A 262 25.31 56.01 11.79
CA GLY A 262 24.28 56.05 10.74
C GLY A 262 24.44 54.94 9.70
N SER A 263 25.67 54.66 9.25
CA SER A 263 25.96 53.55 8.33
C SER A 263 25.67 52.18 8.95
N ILE A 264 26.00 51.96 10.22
CA ILE A 264 25.72 50.69 10.92
C ILE A 264 24.21 50.47 11.06
N MET A 265 23.44 51.51 11.38
CA MET A 265 21.99 51.42 11.50
C MET A 265 21.32 51.13 10.15
N ASN A 266 21.85 51.69 9.06
CA ASN A 266 21.32 51.44 7.72
C ASN A 266 21.59 50.01 7.24
N ASP A 267 22.82 49.51 7.43
CA ASP A 267 23.20 48.12 7.14
C ASP A 267 22.34 47.13 7.95
N GLN A 268 22.08 47.43 9.23
CA GLN A 268 21.23 46.63 10.09
C GLN A 268 19.80 46.54 9.55
N LYS A 269 19.24 47.69 9.16
CA LYS A 269 17.88 47.79 8.65
C LYS A 269 17.72 47.05 7.32
N GLU A 270 18.71 47.15 6.43
CA GLU A 270 18.71 46.41 5.16
C GLU A 270 18.72 44.90 5.40
N LEU A 271 19.59 44.40 6.29
CA LEU A 271 19.66 42.98 6.64
C LEU A 271 18.37 42.47 7.30
N GLU A 272 17.74 43.29 8.14
CA GLU A 272 16.48 42.98 8.81
C GLU A 272 15.32 42.90 7.81
N GLU A 273 15.19 43.87 6.90
CA GLU A 273 14.22 43.81 5.80
C GLU A 273 14.42 42.57 4.93
N ASP A 274 15.68 42.19 4.70
CA ASP A 274 16.05 41.05 3.88
C ASP A 274 15.67 39.70 4.49
N VAL A 275 15.74 39.59 5.82
CA VAL A 275 15.28 38.45 6.61
C VAL A 275 13.75 38.42 6.64
N LEU A 276 13.11 39.58 6.85
CA LEU A 276 11.66 39.74 6.89
C LEU A 276 11.02 39.31 5.56
N LYS A 277 11.58 39.77 4.42
CA LYS A 277 11.16 39.35 3.07
C LYS A 277 11.25 37.84 2.88
N CYS A 278 12.27 37.18 3.41
CA CYS A 278 12.35 35.71 3.32
C CYS A 278 11.28 35.04 4.19
N GLY A 279 10.99 35.58 5.37
CA GLY A 279 9.91 35.10 6.24
C GLY A 279 8.54 35.21 5.57
N THR A 280 8.26 36.32 4.88
CA THR A 280 6.98 36.48 4.15
C THR A 280 6.83 35.50 3.00
N PHE A 281 7.90 35.24 2.22
CA PHE A 281 7.86 34.22 1.16
C PHE A 281 7.66 32.82 1.72
N ILE A 282 8.32 32.46 2.83
CA ILE A 282 8.11 31.16 3.49
C ILE A 282 6.64 31.03 3.90
N GLY A 283 6.09 32.03 4.60
CA GLY A 283 4.69 31.99 5.04
C GLY A 283 3.68 31.95 3.89
N LEU A 284 3.98 32.56 2.74
CA LEU A 284 3.15 32.46 1.54
C LEU A 284 3.13 31.02 0.99
N HIS A 285 4.32 30.43 0.81
CA HIS A 285 4.43 29.06 0.28
C HIS A 285 3.88 28.01 1.26
N GLU A 286 4.01 28.22 2.58
CA GLU A 286 3.40 27.33 3.60
C GLU A 286 1.87 27.36 3.50
N LYS A 287 1.27 28.55 3.32
CA LYS A 287 -0.18 28.69 3.14
C LYS A 287 -0.66 28.02 1.84
N ASN A 288 0.06 28.22 0.74
CA ASN A 288 -0.27 27.56 -0.53
C ASN A 288 -0.18 26.04 -0.40
N PHE A 289 0.85 25.53 0.28
CA PHE A 289 1.04 24.11 0.51
C PHE A 289 -0.13 23.50 1.31
N ILE A 290 -0.58 24.18 2.38
CA ILE A 290 -1.75 23.76 3.17
C ILE A 290 -3.01 23.75 2.30
N LEU A 291 -3.25 24.80 1.50
CA LEU A 291 -4.41 24.86 0.60
C LEU A 291 -4.43 23.69 -0.40
N LEU A 292 -3.28 23.36 -0.99
CA LEU A 292 -3.15 22.22 -1.90
C LEU A 292 -3.40 20.89 -1.18
N GLN A 293 -2.97 20.76 0.08
CA GLN A 293 -3.22 19.57 0.90
C GLN A 293 -4.72 19.41 1.22
N ASP A 294 -5.42 20.51 1.53
CA ASP A 294 -6.87 20.49 1.73
C ASP A 294 -7.61 20.09 0.44
N GLN A 295 -7.19 20.61 -0.71
CA GLN A 295 -7.73 20.23 -2.01
C GLN A 295 -7.47 18.75 -2.35
N GLN A 296 -6.28 18.24 -2.02
CA GLN A 296 -5.94 16.82 -2.20
C GLN A 296 -6.92 15.92 -1.42
N VAL A 297 -7.11 16.22 -0.13
CA VAL A 297 -8.03 15.46 0.74
C VAL A 297 -9.46 15.51 0.20
N ALA A 298 -9.93 16.68 -0.25
CA ALA A 298 -11.27 16.83 -0.82
C ALA A 298 -11.46 15.96 -2.09
N ILE A 299 -10.49 15.94 -3.00
CA ILE A 299 -10.56 15.12 -4.21
C ILE A 299 -10.49 13.61 -3.89
N GLU A 300 -9.67 13.21 -2.92
CA GLU A 300 -9.59 11.81 -2.48
C GLU A 300 -10.91 11.33 -1.86
N GLN A 301 -11.59 12.21 -1.10
CA GLN A 301 -12.92 11.96 -0.57
C GLN A 301 -13.97 11.86 -1.69
N ASP A 302 -13.95 12.78 -2.66
CA ASP A 302 -14.83 12.75 -3.83
C ASP A 302 -14.68 11.44 -4.62
N ILE A 303 -13.44 11.03 -4.90
CA ILE A 303 -13.14 9.75 -5.57
C ILE A 303 -13.71 8.57 -4.77
N SER A 304 -13.54 8.59 -3.45
CA SER A 304 -14.03 7.52 -2.56
C SER A 304 -15.56 7.44 -2.56
N SER A 305 -16.25 8.58 -2.55
CA SER A 305 -17.69 8.67 -2.66
C SER A 305 -18.22 8.18 -4.01
N LEU A 306 -17.58 8.61 -5.11
CA LEU A 306 -17.92 8.16 -6.46
C LEU A 306 -17.76 6.65 -6.61
N LYS A 307 -16.68 6.07 -6.07
CA LYS A 307 -16.45 4.62 -6.05
C LYS A 307 -17.53 3.86 -5.27
N ALA A 308 -17.99 4.42 -4.13
CA ALA A 308 -19.05 3.81 -3.33
C ALA A 308 -20.42 3.84 -4.04
N SER A 309 -20.64 4.81 -4.93
CA SER A 309 -21.88 4.93 -5.71
C SER A 309 -21.97 3.96 -6.90
N MET A 310 -20.88 3.26 -7.23
CA MET A 310 -20.79 2.37 -8.40
C MET A 310 -21.13 0.92 -8.02
N ASP A 311 -21.80 0.21 -8.94
CA ASP A 311 -22.23 -1.17 -8.71
C ASP A 311 -21.05 -2.10 -8.43
N LEU A 312 -21.15 -2.92 -7.38
CA LEU A 312 -20.06 -3.75 -6.82
C LEU A 312 -19.40 -4.66 -7.87
N GLY A 313 -20.18 -5.19 -8.81
CA GLY A 313 -19.66 -6.04 -9.91
C GLY A 313 -18.89 -5.27 -10.99
N ILE A 314 -19.29 -4.02 -11.28
CA ILE A 314 -18.59 -3.13 -12.22
C ILE A 314 -17.33 -2.56 -11.56
N CYS A 315 -17.40 -2.25 -10.27
CA CYS A 315 -16.27 -1.85 -9.43
C CYS A 315 -15.12 -2.85 -9.51
N SER A 316 -15.34 -4.13 -9.22
CA SER A 316 -14.27 -5.13 -9.21
C SER A 316 -13.55 -5.20 -10.56
N TYR A 317 -14.29 -5.19 -11.68
CA TYR A 317 -13.70 -5.23 -13.03
C TYR A 317 -12.85 -4.00 -13.34
N LEU A 318 -13.38 -2.80 -13.10
CA LEU A 318 -12.67 -1.56 -13.41
C LEU A 318 -11.46 -1.35 -12.49
N PHE A 319 -11.53 -1.77 -11.23
CA PHE A 319 -10.38 -1.74 -10.33
C PHE A 319 -9.28 -2.69 -10.76
N GLU A 320 -9.60 -3.93 -11.14
CA GLU A 320 -8.57 -4.87 -11.60
C GLU A 320 -7.95 -4.42 -12.93
N LEU A 321 -8.75 -3.88 -13.85
CA LEU A 321 -8.23 -3.33 -15.11
C LEU A 321 -7.33 -2.12 -14.84
N GLU A 322 -7.70 -1.25 -13.90
CA GLU A 322 -6.91 -0.09 -13.52
C GLU A 322 -5.62 -0.49 -12.78
N GLU A 323 -5.68 -1.40 -11.82
CA GLU A 323 -4.52 -1.95 -11.13
C GLU A 323 -3.53 -2.57 -12.12
N MET A 324 -4.04 -3.36 -13.08
CA MET A 324 -3.20 -3.93 -14.12
C MET A 324 -2.59 -2.87 -15.04
N THR A 325 -3.34 -1.81 -15.34
CA THR A 325 -2.82 -0.68 -16.12
C THR A 325 -1.71 0.03 -15.36
N GLU A 326 -1.90 0.32 -14.06
CA GLU A 326 -0.89 0.95 -13.21
C GLU A 326 0.37 0.08 -13.06
N ARG A 327 0.22 -1.24 -12.97
CA ARG A 327 1.36 -2.18 -12.98
C ARG A 327 2.13 -2.21 -14.31
N ILE A 328 1.45 -2.02 -15.45
CA ILE A 328 2.12 -1.88 -16.74
C ILE A 328 2.82 -0.51 -16.82
N GLU A 329 2.16 0.54 -16.35
CA GLU A 329 2.70 1.91 -16.33
C GLU A 329 3.96 2.01 -15.44
N SER A 330 4.01 1.27 -14.33
CA SER A 330 5.17 1.23 -13.41
C SER A 330 6.40 0.52 -14.00
N LYS A 331 6.25 -0.29 -15.06
CA LYS A 331 7.36 -0.81 -15.87
C LYS A 331 7.85 0.30 -16.83
N GLY A 332 8.40 1.38 -16.28
CA GLY A 332 8.63 2.68 -16.93
C GLY A 332 9.45 2.65 -18.22
N ASP A 333 10.26 1.62 -18.39
CA ASP A 333 11.18 1.38 -19.50
C ASP A 333 10.57 0.50 -20.61
N SER A 334 9.33 0.03 -20.43
CA SER A 334 8.64 -0.81 -21.40
C SER A 334 7.82 -0.02 -22.42
N ALA A 335 7.79 -0.51 -23.66
CA ALA A 335 6.94 0.02 -24.72
C ALA A 335 5.43 0.01 -24.34
N ALA A 336 4.98 -1.04 -23.64
CA ALA A 336 3.61 -1.15 -23.15
C ALA A 336 3.25 -0.01 -22.19
N SER A 337 4.18 0.40 -21.31
CA SER A 337 4.00 1.51 -20.38
C SER A 337 3.76 2.84 -21.11
N VAL A 338 4.51 3.12 -22.18
CA VAL A 338 4.34 4.33 -23.00
C VAL A 338 2.97 4.34 -23.70
N VAL A 339 2.54 3.19 -24.22
CA VAL A 339 1.22 3.03 -24.86
C VAL A 339 0.08 3.19 -23.84
N CYS A 340 0.15 2.56 -22.67
CA CYS A 340 -0.85 2.66 -21.62
C CYS A 340 -1.04 4.11 -21.16
N ASN A 341 0.06 4.80 -20.84
CA ASN A 341 0.05 6.22 -20.49
C ASN A 341 -0.64 7.07 -21.56
N PHE A 342 -0.34 6.82 -22.83
CA PHE A 342 -0.90 7.58 -23.93
C PHE A 342 -2.39 7.31 -24.15
N LEU A 343 -2.80 6.05 -24.13
CA LEU A 343 -4.22 5.66 -24.27
C LEU A 343 -5.05 6.30 -23.14
N ARG A 344 -4.49 6.37 -21.93
CA ARG A 344 -5.10 7.06 -20.79
C ARG A 344 -5.21 8.57 -21.01
N ALA A 345 -4.15 9.22 -21.50
CA ALA A 345 -4.16 10.66 -21.80
C ALA A 345 -5.14 11.04 -22.94
N THR A 346 -5.27 10.19 -23.96
CA THR A 346 -6.11 10.47 -25.14
C THR A 346 -7.61 10.30 -24.85
N SER A 347 -7.99 9.46 -23.88
CA SER A 347 -9.38 9.39 -23.39
C SER A 347 -9.86 10.73 -22.80
N LEU A 348 -8.94 11.60 -22.38
CA LEU A 348 -9.21 12.89 -21.74
C LEU A 348 -9.07 14.08 -22.70
N GLN A 349 -8.32 13.96 -23.81
CA GLN A 349 -8.06 15.05 -24.76
C GLN A 349 -8.36 14.64 -26.21
N LYS A 350 -9.20 15.42 -26.91
CA LYS A 350 -9.67 15.17 -28.29
C LYS A 350 -8.59 15.24 -29.39
N GLN A 351 -7.31 15.41 -29.06
CA GLN A 351 -6.23 15.40 -30.05
C GLN A 351 -5.69 13.98 -30.18
N THR A 352 -5.90 13.38 -31.35
CA THR A 352 -5.42 12.03 -31.67
C THR A 352 -4.20 12.13 -32.57
N ASN A 353 -3.03 11.69 -32.08
CA ASN A 353 -1.87 11.43 -32.92
C ASN A 353 -2.22 10.26 -33.87
N GLU A 354 -1.98 10.44 -35.18
CA GLU A 354 -2.29 9.46 -36.23
C GLU A 354 -1.70 8.07 -35.94
N PHE A 355 -0.50 8.05 -35.35
CA PHE A 355 0.25 6.85 -34.96
C PHE A 355 -0.55 5.90 -34.04
N VAL A 356 -1.24 6.44 -33.02
CA VAL A 356 -1.92 5.60 -32.02
C VAL A 356 -3.32 5.17 -32.45
N ARG A 357 -3.88 5.76 -33.52
CA ARG A 357 -5.16 5.32 -34.07
C ARG A 357 -5.13 3.89 -34.59
N HIS A 358 -3.93 3.34 -34.81
CA HIS A 358 -3.70 1.98 -35.26
C HIS A 358 -3.39 0.99 -34.12
N VAL A 359 -3.21 1.48 -32.88
CA VAL A 359 -3.06 0.66 -31.69
C VAL A 359 -4.42 0.16 -31.22
N ILE A 360 -4.55 -1.15 -31.05
CA ILE A 360 -5.73 -1.78 -30.47
C ILE A 360 -5.61 -1.83 -28.94
N GLY A 361 -4.43 -2.16 -28.43
CA GLY A 361 -4.13 -2.18 -26.99
C GLY A 361 -2.93 -3.06 -26.64
N VAL A 362 -2.71 -3.31 -25.35
CA VAL A 362 -1.70 -4.23 -24.83
C VAL A 362 -2.35 -5.58 -24.50
N VAL A 363 -1.72 -6.71 -24.85
CA VAL A 363 -2.31 -8.06 -24.71
C VAL A 363 -2.93 -8.29 -23.32
N ALA A 364 -2.22 -7.94 -22.24
CA ALA A 364 -2.69 -8.09 -20.86
C ALA A 364 -4.03 -7.41 -20.57
N LEU A 365 -4.39 -6.35 -21.31
CA LEU A 365 -5.60 -5.54 -21.09
C LEU A 365 -6.71 -5.83 -22.12
N LEU A 366 -6.47 -6.71 -23.10
CA LEU A 366 -7.40 -6.98 -24.21
C LEU A 366 -8.38 -8.13 -23.94
N GLY A 367 -8.28 -8.78 -22.78
CA GLY A 367 -9.18 -9.85 -22.38
C GLY A 367 -9.18 -10.04 -20.88
N THR A 368 -10.25 -10.67 -20.37
CA THR A 368 -10.39 -11.01 -18.96
C THR A 368 -10.59 -12.51 -18.77
N VAL A 369 -10.42 -12.98 -17.54
CA VAL A 369 -10.59 -14.39 -17.19
C VAL A 369 -11.42 -14.55 -15.92
N GLN A 370 -11.86 -15.78 -15.62
CA GLN A 370 -12.87 -16.00 -14.58
C GLN A 370 -12.32 -16.16 -13.16
N ASN A 371 -11.04 -16.50 -13.01
CA ASN A 371 -10.42 -16.69 -11.70
C ASN A 371 -8.91 -16.42 -11.74
N ASN A 372 -8.34 -16.24 -10.55
CA ASN A 372 -6.93 -15.90 -10.35
C ASN A 372 -5.99 -17.03 -10.80
N GLU A 373 -6.37 -18.28 -10.60
CA GLU A 373 -5.58 -19.45 -10.96
C GLU A 373 -5.38 -19.53 -12.48
N LEU A 374 -6.45 -19.31 -13.25
CA LEU A 374 -6.43 -19.25 -14.70
C LEU A 374 -5.65 -18.04 -15.19
N SER A 375 -5.87 -16.87 -14.58
CA SER A 375 -5.12 -15.65 -14.94
C SER A 375 -3.62 -15.86 -14.79
N ARG A 376 -3.21 -16.37 -13.63
CA ARG A 376 -1.82 -16.64 -13.29
C ARG A 376 -1.20 -17.64 -14.25
N ILE A 377 -1.85 -18.79 -14.49
CA ILE A 377 -1.24 -19.84 -15.32
C ILE A 377 -1.16 -19.43 -16.81
N LEU A 378 -2.11 -18.65 -17.31
CA LEU A 378 -2.05 -18.13 -18.67
C LEU A 378 -1.00 -17.03 -18.81
N ALA A 379 -0.82 -16.18 -17.80
CA ALA A 379 0.25 -15.20 -17.77
C ALA A 379 1.63 -15.86 -17.73
N GLU A 380 1.80 -16.90 -16.91
CA GLU A 380 3.03 -17.72 -16.85
C GLU A 380 3.27 -18.47 -18.18
N TYR A 381 2.21 -18.94 -18.83
CA TYR A 381 2.29 -19.53 -20.16
C TYR A 381 2.67 -18.50 -21.23
N LEU A 382 2.12 -17.30 -21.24
CA LEU A 382 2.47 -16.32 -22.28
C LEU A 382 3.86 -15.71 -22.01
N GLY A 383 4.19 -15.51 -20.74
CA GLY A 383 5.38 -14.77 -20.31
C GLY A 383 5.23 -13.27 -20.52
N ASP A 384 6.07 -12.50 -19.83
CA ASP A 384 6.03 -11.03 -19.84
C ASP A 384 6.11 -10.44 -21.26
N ASP A 385 6.95 -11.00 -22.13
CA ASP A 385 7.13 -10.52 -23.51
C ASP A 385 5.83 -10.53 -24.32
N GLN A 386 5.02 -11.59 -24.18
CA GLN A 386 3.74 -11.70 -24.89
C GLN A 386 2.63 -10.95 -24.16
N MET A 387 2.65 -10.91 -22.82
CA MET A 387 1.67 -10.17 -22.03
C MET A 387 1.79 -8.65 -22.24
N LEU A 388 3.01 -8.15 -22.42
CA LEU A 388 3.31 -6.74 -22.70
C LEU A 388 3.33 -6.41 -24.20
N ALA A 389 2.96 -7.36 -25.07
CA ALA A 389 2.97 -7.12 -26.51
C ALA A 389 1.93 -6.06 -26.90
N ILE A 390 2.32 -5.18 -27.82
CA ILE A 390 1.46 -4.14 -28.39
C ILE A 390 0.72 -4.73 -29.58
N VAL A 391 -0.62 -4.62 -29.58
CA VAL A 391 -1.46 -5.13 -30.66
C VAL A 391 -1.82 -3.98 -31.60
N TRP A 392 -1.45 -4.15 -32.86
CA TRP A 392 -1.70 -3.21 -33.95
C TRP A 392 -2.69 -3.76 -34.96
N LYS A 393 -3.33 -2.86 -35.70
CA LYS A 393 -4.30 -3.26 -36.72
C LYS A 393 -3.65 -4.04 -37.87
N SER A 394 -2.62 -3.48 -38.52
CA SER A 394 -1.92 -4.13 -39.62
C SER A 394 -0.51 -3.55 -39.85
N TYR A 395 0.34 -4.29 -40.56
CA TYR A 395 1.66 -3.87 -41.00
C TYR A 395 1.57 -2.71 -42.01
N ALA A 396 0.55 -2.72 -42.87
CA ALA A 396 0.31 -1.60 -43.78
C ALA A 396 -0.13 -0.33 -43.03
N ALA A 397 -0.92 -0.47 -41.96
CA ALA A 397 -1.25 0.63 -41.06
C ALA A 397 -0.04 1.11 -40.25
N ALA A 398 0.92 0.21 -39.99
CA ALA A 398 2.23 0.54 -39.41
C ALA A 398 3.19 1.23 -40.39
N GLY A 399 2.81 1.41 -41.66
CA GLY A 399 3.59 2.16 -42.66
C GLY A 399 5.08 1.80 -42.74
N ASP A 400 5.93 2.84 -42.76
CA ASP A 400 7.38 2.72 -42.67
C ASP A 400 7.80 2.48 -41.22
N LEU A 401 8.15 1.23 -40.90
CA LEU A 401 8.46 0.79 -39.55
C LEU A 401 9.52 1.67 -38.86
N GLN A 402 10.49 2.23 -39.61
CA GLN A 402 11.51 3.12 -39.06
C GLN A 402 10.93 4.47 -38.63
N LYS A 403 9.99 5.03 -39.41
CA LYS A 403 9.29 6.27 -39.03
C LYS A 403 8.41 6.05 -37.82
N TYR A 404 7.77 4.89 -37.73
CA TYR A 404 6.94 4.52 -36.59
C TYR A 404 7.78 4.27 -35.33
N GLU A 405 8.90 3.56 -35.47
CA GLU A 405 9.87 3.38 -34.39
C GLU A 405 10.36 4.73 -33.86
N HIS A 406 10.76 5.65 -34.74
CA HIS A 406 11.15 7.01 -34.36
C HIS A 406 9.99 7.79 -33.70
N ALA A 407 8.78 7.74 -34.24
CA ALA A 407 7.61 8.39 -33.65
C ALA A 407 7.29 7.83 -32.26
N PHE A 408 7.52 6.53 -32.06
CA PHE A 408 7.31 5.86 -30.78
C PHE A 408 8.35 6.26 -29.73
N TYR A 409 9.63 6.34 -30.11
CA TYR A 409 10.68 6.88 -29.23
C TYR A 409 10.48 8.37 -28.92
N GLN A 410 10.00 9.15 -29.90
CA GLN A 410 9.64 10.54 -29.67
C GLN A 410 8.50 10.64 -28.65
N LEU A 411 7.46 9.82 -28.78
CA LEU A 411 6.36 9.77 -27.84
C LEU A 411 6.83 9.40 -26.42
N ALA A 412 7.75 8.45 -26.29
CA ALA A 412 8.35 8.10 -25.01
C ALA A 412 9.10 9.30 -24.41
N THR A 413 9.90 10.00 -25.24
CA THR A 413 10.67 11.18 -24.83
C THR A 413 9.76 12.32 -24.36
N GLU A 414 8.65 12.58 -25.05
CA GLU A 414 7.64 13.57 -24.66
C GLU A 414 7.02 13.26 -23.28
N GLN A 415 6.94 11.97 -22.92
CA GLN A 415 6.50 11.52 -21.60
C GLN A 415 7.64 11.44 -20.56
N GLY A 416 8.85 11.86 -20.91
CA GLY A 416 10.03 11.75 -20.04
C GLY A 416 10.49 10.31 -19.81
N LYS A 417 10.10 9.37 -20.69
CA LYS A 417 10.44 7.94 -20.62
C LYS A 417 11.47 7.57 -21.69
N SER A 418 12.29 6.58 -21.37
CA SER A 418 13.19 5.91 -22.32
C SER A 418 12.69 4.48 -22.51
N ILE A 419 12.59 4.01 -23.75
CA ILE A 419 12.26 2.62 -24.03
C ILE A 419 13.58 1.86 -24.13
N GLU A 420 13.79 0.90 -23.23
CA GLU A 420 15.00 0.08 -23.22
C GLU A 420 14.68 -1.35 -23.69
N GLY A 421 15.52 -1.89 -24.59
CA GLY A 421 15.42 -3.26 -25.06
C GLY A 421 14.44 -3.48 -26.21
N ARG A 422 14.11 -4.75 -26.45
CA ARG A 422 13.23 -5.18 -27.54
C ARG A 422 11.80 -5.29 -27.03
N TYR A 423 10.84 -4.88 -27.85
CA TYR A 423 9.40 -5.03 -27.58
C TYR A 423 8.71 -5.79 -28.71
N LEU A 424 7.62 -6.48 -28.39
CA LEU A 424 6.84 -7.26 -29.33
C LEU A 424 5.64 -6.46 -29.84
N VAL A 425 5.49 -6.37 -31.17
CA VAL A 425 4.31 -5.82 -31.83
C VAL A 425 3.62 -6.94 -32.61
N ILE A 426 2.32 -7.12 -32.40
CA ILE A 426 1.50 -8.12 -33.08
C ILE A 426 0.51 -7.39 -33.99
N CYS A 427 0.63 -7.59 -35.30
CA CYS A 427 -0.28 -7.00 -36.29
C CYS A 427 -1.45 -7.95 -36.58
N LEU A 428 -2.66 -7.51 -36.25
CA LEU A 428 -3.85 -8.36 -36.20
C LEU A 428 -4.31 -8.86 -37.58
N GLU A 429 -4.17 -8.05 -38.62
CA GLU A 429 -4.56 -8.41 -39.99
C GLU A 429 -3.52 -9.28 -40.71
N ASP A 430 -2.28 -9.34 -40.19
CA ASP A 430 -1.16 -10.05 -40.82
C ASP A 430 -0.87 -11.41 -40.17
N ILE A 431 -1.39 -11.67 -38.96
CA ILE A 431 -1.35 -12.99 -38.35
C ILE A 431 -2.37 -13.93 -39.00
N SER A 432 -2.03 -15.21 -39.07
CA SER A 432 -2.93 -16.23 -39.62
C SER A 432 -4.10 -16.49 -38.66
N PRO A 433 -5.35 -16.17 -39.05
CA PRO A 433 -6.50 -16.36 -38.18
C PRO A 433 -6.96 -17.82 -38.17
N TYR A 434 -7.70 -18.21 -37.14
CA TYR A 434 -8.47 -19.44 -37.12
C TYR A 434 -9.50 -19.46 -38.26
N THR A 435 -9.53 -20.56 -39.01
CA THR A 435 -10.39 -20.76 -40.18
C THR A 435 -11.54 -21.73 -39.92
N GLY A 436 -11.59 -22.35 -38.74
CA GLY A 436 -12.66 -23.27 -38.39
C GLY A 436 -13.95 -22.57 -37.97
N LYS A 437 -14.94 -23.38 -37.57
CA LYS A 437 -16.26 -22.87 -37.20
C LYS A 437 -16.24 -22.16 -35.84
N LEU A 438 -17.03 -21.09 -35.72
CA LEU A 438 -17.31 -20.42 -34.45
C LEU A 438 -18.63 -20.93 -33.86
N SER A 439 -18.71 -20.95 -32.54
CA SER A 439 -19.92 -21.21 -31.78
C SER A 439 -20.89 -20.03 -31.90
N GLY A 440 -22.20 -20.31 -31.88
CA GLY A 440 -23.25 -19.30 -31.95
C GLY A 440 -23.52 -18.56 -30.64
N ASP A 441 -22.60 -18.64 -29.67
CA ASP A 441 -22.74 -17.98 -28.37
C ASP A 441 -22.38 -16.48 -28.44
N SER A 442 -22.76 -15.74 -27.39
CA SER A 442 -22.55 -14.29 -27.29
C SER A 442 -21.08 -13.86 -27.20
N GLN A 443 -20.17 -14.78 -26.89
CA GLN A 443 -18.73 -14.57 -26.77
C GLN A 443 -17.95 -15.09 -28.00
N ARG A 444 -18.68 -15.58 -29.03
CA ARG A 444 -18.16 -16.10 -30.30
C ARG A 444 -17.01 -17.11 -30.10
N LYS A 445 -17.19 -18.07 -29.19
CA LYS A 445 -16.13 -19.06 -28.88
C LYS A 445 -15.76 -19.91 -30.11
N LEU A 446 -14.53 -20.42 -30.15
CA LEU A 446 -14.09 -21.31 -31.22
C LEU A 446 -14.73 -22.69 -31.05
N ALA A 447 -15.30 -23.26 -32.10
CA ALA A 447 -15.89 -24.62 -32.07
C ALA A 447 -14.80 -25.69 -32.22
N LEU A 448 -13.90 -25.77 -31.25
CA LEU A 448 -12.81 -26.74 -31.18
C LEU A 448 -13.32 -28.10 -30.68
N ARG A 449 -12.78 -29.20 -31.24
CA ARG A 449 -13.17 -30.55 -30.83
C ARG A 449 -12.48 -30.92 -29.53
N ASN A 450 -13.23 -31.42 -28.55
CA ASN A 450 -12.64 -31.86 -27.28
C ASN A 450 -11.73 -33.09 -27.47
N PRO A 451 -10.66 -33.22 -26.66
CA PRO A 451 -9.84 -34.42 -26.64
C PRO A 451 -10.70 -35.63 -26.24
N THR A 452 -10.49 -36.75 -26.92
CA THR A 452 -11.31 -37.96 -26.74
C THR A 452 -10.38 -39.15 -26.49
N LEU A 453 -10.64 -39.87 -25.40
CA LEU A 453 -9.97 -41.11 -25.04
C LEU A 453 -10.45 -42.27 -25.95
N PRO A 454 -9.75 -43.42 -25.99
CA PRO A 454 -10.15 -44.58 -26.80
C PRO A 454 -11.55 -45.12 -26.46
N ASN A 455 -12.02 -44.84 -25.25
CA ASN A 455 -13.37 -45.19 -24.79
C ASN A 455 -14.46 -44.17 -25.20
N GLY A 456 -14.12 -43.15 -26.01
CA GLY A 456 -15.05 -42.12 -26.46
C GLY A 456 -15.33 -41.00 -25.45
N LYS A 457 -14.77 -41.05 -24.23
CA LYS A 457 -14.97 -40.03 -23.20
C LYS A 457 -13.89 -38.94 -23.26
N THR A 458 -14.19 -37.77 -22.74
CA THR A 458 -13.18 -36.73 -22.52
C THR A 458 -12.25 -37.13 -21.37
N PRO A 459 -10.95 -36.77 -21.43
CA PRO A 459 -10.03 -36.93 -20.30
C PRO A 459 -10.59 -36.32 -19.01
N LEU A 460 -10.34 -36.99 -17.88
CA LEU A 460 -10.70 -36.45 -16.57
C LEU A 460 -9.96 -35.15 -16.28
N GLY A 461 -10.62 -34.23 -15.59
CA GLY A 461 -10.06 -32.92 -15.25
C GLY A 461 -9.90 -31.95 -16.43
N TYR A 462 -10.28 -32.32 -17.66
CA TYR A 462 -10.26 -31.40 -18.81
C TYR A 462 -11.33 -30.32 -18.66
N MET A 463 -10.91 -29.06 -18.68
CA MET A 463 -11.79 -27.91 -18.46
C MET A 463 -12.17 -27.18 -19.74
N GLY A 464 -11.41 -27.36 -20.83
CA GLY A 464 -11.63 -26.68 -22.10
C GLY A 464 -10.34 -26.14 -22.72
N TYR A 465 -10.49 -25.37 -23.79
CA TYR A 465 -9.40 -24.67 -24.45
C TYR A 465 -9.21 -23.27 -23.87
N ALA A 466 -7.96 -22.88 -23.58
CA ALA A 466 -7.61 -21.60 -22.97
C ALA A 466 -8.14 -20.39 -23.76
N VAL A 467 -8.05 -20.43 -25.10
CA VAL A 467 -8.60 -19.39 -26.00
C VAL A 467 -10.11 -19.15 -25.82
N ASN A 468 -10.85 -20.14 -25.34
CA ASN A 468 -12.30 -20.06 -25.05
C ASN A 468 -12.62 -19.65 -23.61
N MET A 469 -11.60 -19.50 -22.76
CA MET A 469 -11.72 -19.07 -21.36
C MET A 469 -11.35 -17.60 -21.15
N ILE A 470 -10.80 -16.94 -22.18
CA ILE A 470 -10.67 -15.48 -22.21
C ILE A 470 -12.01 -14.89 -22.61
N ASP A 471 -12.55 -14.02 -21.78
CA ASP A 471 -13.75 -13.25 -22.03
C ASP A 471 -13.36 -11.92 -22.69
N LEU A 472 -14.12 -11.53 -23.71
CA LEU A 472 -13.85 -10.34 -24.53
C LEU A 472 -14.98 -9.33 -24.44
N GLU A 473 -14.62 -8.05 -24.47
CA GLU A 473 -15.59 -6.98 -24.63
C GLU A 473 -16.23 -7.01 -26.03
N VAL A 474 -17.46 -6.51 -26.13
CA VAL A 474 -18.25 -6.54 -27.37
C VAL A 474 -17.53 -5.86 -28.53
N ARG A 475 -16.81 -4.77 -28.28
CA ARG A 475 -16.01 -4.06 -29.31
C ARG A 475 -14.87 -4.90 -29.90
N HIS A 476 -14.42 -5.91 -29.16
CA HIS A 476 -13.32 -6.80 -29.56
C HIS A 476 -13.80 -8.09 -30.25
N LEU A 477 -15.11 -8.28 -30.39
CA LEU A 477 -15.70 -9.42 -31.10
C LEU A 477 -15.64 -9.28 -32.64
N HIS A 478 -15.47 -8.05 -33.14
CA HIS A 478 -15.37 -7.73 -34.58
C HIS A 478 -14.37 -6.59 -34.78
N THR A 479 -13.07 -6.90 -34.79
CA THR A 479 -12.00 -5.88 -34.72
C THR A 479 -11.32 -5.62 -36.06
N THR A 480 -11.13 -6.65 -36.88
CA THR A 480 -10.46 -6.54 -38.18
C THR A 480 -11.41 -6.03 -39.27
N ALA A 481 -10.85 -5.49 -40.37
CA ALA A 481 -11.65 -5.09 -41.52
C ALA A 481 -12.47 -6.25 -42.15
N ALA A 482 -11.96 -7.49 -42.02
CA ALA A 482 -12.65 -8.70 -42.46
C ALA A 482 -13.78 -9.17 -41.50
N GLY A 483 -14.09 -8.38 -40.46
CA GLY A 483 -15.13 -8.71 -39.48
C GLY A 483 -14.75 -9.83 -38.50
N ARG A 484 -13.46 -10.15 -38.37
CA ARG A 484 -12.95 -11.11 -37.38
C ARG A 484 -12.64 -10.41 -36.05
N GLY A 485 -12.94 -11.05 -34.93
CA GLY A 485 -12.62 -10.60 -33.58
C GLY A 485 -11.23 -11.02 -33.09
N LEU A 486 -10.87 -10.58 -31.88
CA LEU A 486 -9.58 -10.90 -31.23
C LEU A 486 -9.45 -12.39 -30.89
N ARG A 487 -10.56 -13.11 -30.69
CA ARG A 487 -10.52 -14.52 -30.29
C ARG A 487 -9.93 -15.40 -31.38
N GLU A 488 -10.47 -15.29 -32.59
CA GLU A 488 -10.05 -16.07 -33.77
C GLU A 488 -8.78 -15.54 -34.43
N THR A 489 -8.25 -14.40 -33.98
CA THR A 489 -7.00 -13.81 -34.49
C THR A 489 -5.94 -13.84 -33.39
N LEU A 490 -5.85 -12.79 -32.58
CA LEU A 490 -4.83 -12.59 -31.54
C LEU A 490 -4.73 -13.76 -30.55
N PHE A 491 -5.83 -14.10 -29.87
CA PHE A 491 -5.77 -15.08 -28.79
C PHE A 491 -5.59 -16.51 -29.32
N TYR A 492 -6.08 -16.80 -30.53
CA TYR A 492 -5.75 -18.06 -31.19
C TYR A 492 -4.29 -18.12 -31.63
N TYR A 493 -3.70 -17.01 -32.09
CA TYR A 493 -2.27 -16.96 -32.39
C TYR A 493 -1.40 -17.20 -31.14
N LEU A 494 -1.78 -16.62 -29.99
CA LEU A 494 -1.03 -16.74 -28.74
C LEU A 494 -1.22 -18.09 -28.04
N LEU A 495 -2.44 -18.62 -28.02
CA LEU A 495 -2.81 -19.79 -27.22
C LEU A 495 -3.14 -21.02 -28.07
N GLY A 496 -3.47 -20.86 -29.34
CA GLY A 496 -3.86 -21.96 -30.23
C GLY A 496 -4.92 -22.88 -29.62
N GLU A 497 -4.61 -24.18 -29.63
CA GLU A 497 -5.42 -25.23 -29.01
C GLU A 497 -4.87 -25.65 -27.63
N LEU A 498 -4.35 -24.70 -26.85
CA LEU A 498 -3.88 -24.96 -25.48
C LEU A 498 -5.01 -25.49 -24.60
N GLN A 499 -4.83 -26.68 -24.05
CA GLN A 499 -5.81 -27.33 -23.18
C GLN A 499 -5.60 -26.95 -21.72
N VAL A 500 -6.68 -26.78 -20.97
CA VAL A 500 -6.66 -26.45 -19.53
C VAL A 500 -7.18 -27.63 -18.72
N TYR A 501 -6.46 -27.99 -17.67
CA TYR A 501 -6.77 -29.07 -16.76
C TYR A 501 -6.90 -28.57 -15.31
N GLU A 502 -7.67 -29.30 -14.50
CA GLU A 502 -7.87 -28.99 -13.08
C GLU A 502 -6.58 -29.17 -12.27
N SER A 503 -5.84 -30.27 -12.48
CA SER A 503 -4.61 -30.58 -11.74
C SER A 503 -3.50 -31.16 -12.61
N LYS A 504 -2.26 -31.13 -12.10
CA LYS A 504 -1.07 -31.73 -12.73
C LYS A 504 -1.25 -33.23 -12.97
N GLU A 505 -1.90 -33.93 -12.05
CA GLU A 505 -2.15 -35.37 -12.14
C GLU A 505 -3.06 -35.69 -13.32
N TYR A 506 -4.17 -34.95 -13.45
CA TYR A 506 -5.09 -35.12 -14.57
C TYR A 506 -4.45 -34.76 -15.91
N MET A 507 -3.69 -33.68 -15.95
CA MET A 507 -2.92 -33.29 -17.14
C MET A 507 -1.93 -34.39 -17.54
N LYS A 508 -1.22 -34.99 -16.57
CA LYS A 508 -0.27 -36.09 -16.81
C LYS A 508 -0.97 -37.36 -17.32
N MET A 509 -2.15 -37.69 -16.81
CA MET A 509 -2.95 -38.82 -17.32
C MET A 509 -3.40 -38.60 -18.77
N ALA A 510 -3.67 -37.34 -19.15
CA ALA A 510 -4.11 -36.98 -20.49
C ALA A 510 -2.98 -36.76 -21.49
N LEU A 511 -1.71 -36.86 -21.06
CA LEU A 511 -0.51 -36.60 -21.85
C LEU A 511 -0.52 -37.22 -23.27
N PRO A 512 -0.93 -38.49 -23.49
CA PRO A 512 -0.94 -39.09 -24.82
C PRO A 512 -1.93 -38.44 -25.81
N TYR A 513 -2.87 -37.64 -25.32
CA TYR A 513 -3.97 -37.05 -26.08
C TYR A 513 -3.83 -35.54 -26.27
N ILE A 514 -2.78 -34.93 -25.70
CA ILE A 514 -2.49 -33.50 -25.83
C ILE A 514 -1.57 -33.28 -27.03
N LYS A 515 -1.99 -32.40 -27.96
CA LYS A 515 -1.25 -32.14 -29.21
C LYS A 515 -0.48 -30.82 -29.23
N HIS A 516 -1.05 -29.75 -28.68
CA HIS A 516 -0.55 -28.38 -28.87
C HIS A 516 -0.07 -27.72 -27.57
N GLY A 517 -0.02 -28.49 -26.47
CA GLY A 517 0.32 -28.04 -25.13
C GLY A 517 -0.86 -28.13 -24.18
N ALA A 518 -0.56 -28.07 -22.88
CA ALA A 518 -1.56 -28.02 -21.82
C ALA A 518 -1.05 -27.25 -20.60
N VAL A 519 -1.99 -26.73 -19.82
CA VAL A 519 -1.73 -26.14 -18.51
C VAL A 519 -2.67 -26.71 -17.46
N SER A 520 -2.27 -26.68 -16.19
CA SER A 520 -3.12 -27.03 -15.06
C SER A 520 -3.22 -25.90 -14.03
N LEU A 521 -4.38 -25.74 -13.40
CA LEU A 521 -4.65 -24.63 -12.48
C LEU A 521 -3.72 -24.63 -11.24
N ASP A 522 -3.28 -25.81 -10.82
CA ASP A 522 -2.31 -26.03 -9.74
C ASP A 522 -0.83 -25.80 -10.14
N GLY A 523 -0.56 -25.28 -11.35
CA GLY A 523 0.75 -24.79 -11.76
C GLY A 523 1.57 -25.71 -12.68
N GLY A 524 0.94 -26.61 -13.42
CA GLY A 524 1.63 -27.39 -14.46
C GLY A 524 1.58 -26.67 -15.80
N ILE A 525 2.72 -26.60 -16.52
CA ILE A 525 2.75 -26.09 -17.90
C ILE A 525 3.50 -27.08 -18.79
N MET A 526 2.87 -27.44 -19.90
CA MET A 526 3.46 -28.22 -20.97
C MET A 526 3.26 -27.50 -22.31
N ARG A 527 4.36 -27.28 -23.02
CA ARG A 527 4.36 -26.68 -24.36
C ARG A 527 4.19 -27.76 -25.44
N GLY A 528 3.65 -27.36 -26.59
CA GLY A 528 3.48 -28.27 -27.74
C GLY A 528 4.79 -28.86 -28.31
N ASN A 529 5.94 -28.29 -27.97
CA ASN A 529 7.27 -28.82 -28.33
C ASN A 529 7.81 -29.86 -27.32
N GLY A 530 7.00 -30.30 -26.35
CA GLY A 530 7.39 -31.26 -25.32
C GLY A 530 8.14 -30.65 -24.13
N ALA A 531 8.36 -29.33 -24.09
CA ALA A 531 8.94 -28.66 -22.93
C ALA A 531 7.94 -28.59 -21.77
N ILE A 532 8.40 -28.86 -20.55
CA ILE A 532 7.59 -28.83 -19.33
C ILE A 532 8.23 -27.85 -18.35
N PHE A 533 7.41 -27.00 -17.74
CA PHE A 533 7.84 -26.12 -16.66
C PHE A 533 7.32 -26.69 -15.33
N LEU A 534 8.21 -26.72 -14.34
CA LEU A 534 7.94 -27.21 -12.98
C LEU A 534 8.19 -26.09 -11.98
N GLY A 535 7.36 -26.00 -10.95
CA GLY A 535 7.40 -24.94 -9.95
C GLY A 535 6.18 -24.02 -10.05
N ARG A 536 6.11 -23.03 -9.16
CA ARG A 536 5.06 -22.01 -9.18
C ARG A 536 5.74 -20.66 -9.29
N ARG A 537 5.40 -19.89 -10.31
CA ARG A 537 5.78 -18.48 -10.42
C ARG A 537 4.55 -17.59 -10.27
N GLU A 538 4.76 -16.46 -9.60
CA GLU A 538 3.80 -15.36 -9.57
C GLU A 538 4.15 -14.41 -10.72
N ALA A 539 3.17 -14.12 -11.56
CA ALA A 539 3.35 -13.23 -12.71
C ALA A 539 2.91 -11.82 -12.31
N ASP A 540 3.81 -10.84 -12.43
CA ASP A 540 3.51 -9.44 -12.09
C ASP A 540 2.41 -8.86 -13.00
N ILE A 541 2.45 -9.26 -14.27
CA ILE A 541 1.48 -8.88 -15.30
C ILE A 541 0.62 -10.09 -15.66
N HIS A 542 -0.69 -9.99 -15.41
CA HIS A 542 -1.67 -11.03 -15.67
C HIS A 542 -2.95 -10.46 -16.26
N PHE A 543 -3.86 -11.32 -16.72
CA PHE A 543 -5.17 -10.87 -17.19
C PHE A 543 -6.02 -10.37 -16.00
N PRO A 544 -6.81 -9.30 -16.16
CA PRO A 544 -7.82 -8.95 -15.17
C PRO A 544 -8.85 -10.07 -15.01
N VAL A 545 -9.32 -10.26 -13.78
CA VAL A 545 -10.28 -11.30 -13.37
C VAL A 545 -11.67 -10.69 -13.22
N VAL A 546 -12.66 -11.42 -13.74
CA VAL A 546 -14.08 -11.05 -13.65
C VAL A 546 -14.83 -12.17 -12.94
N THR A 547 -15.26 -11.88 -11.72
CA THR A 547 -15.97 -12.83 -10.84
C THR A 547 -17.44 -13.00 -11.20
N THR A 548 -18.05 -12.08 -11.97
CA THR A 548 -19.49 -12.16 -12.32
C THR A 548 -19.69 -12.51 -13.79
N ARG A 549 -20.22 -13.72 -14.07
CA ARG A 549 -20.55 -14.25 -15.41
C ARG A 549 -21.70 -13.54 -16.16
N GLY A 550 -22.03 -12.31 -15.79
CA GLY A 550 -22.96 -11.47 -16.54
C GLY A 550 -22.18 -10.65 -17.57
N GLN A 551 -22.75 -10.41 -18.76
CA GLN A 551 -22.26 -9.34 -19.61
C GLN A 551 -22.25 -8.06 -18.76
N ILE A 552 -21.06 -7.61 -18.34
CA ILE A 552 -20.88 -6.33 -17.66
C ILE A 552 -21.18 -5.25 -18.70
N ARG A 553 -22.46 -4.97 -18.90
CA ARG A 553 -22.87 -3.73 -19.55
C ARG A 553 -22.64 -2.65 -18.52
N ILE A 554 -21.54 -1.93 -18.67
CA ILE A 554 -21.34 -0.67 -17.97
C ILE A 554 -22.59 0.17 -18.27
N SER A 555 -23.41 0.42 -17.26
CA SER A 555 -24.59 1.27 -17.44
C SER A 555 -24.10 2.66 -17.85
N PRO A 556 -24.87 3.45 -18.62
CA PRO A 556 -24.49 4.83 -18.95
C PRO A 556 -24.14 5.65 -17.70
N GLN A 557 -24.80 5.35 -16.57
CA GLN A 557 -24.52 5.95 -15.28
C GLN A 557 -23.18 5.49 -14.67
N GLY A 558 -22.83 4.20 -14.76
CA GLY A 558 -21.53 3.69 -14.31
C GLY A 558 -20.36 4.22 -15.14
N ALA A 559 -20.54 4.35 -16.45
CA ALA A 559 -19.54 4.96 -17.34
C ALA A 559 -19.31 6.44 -16.99
N GLU A 560 -20.38 7.14 -16.61
CA GLU A 560 -20.32 8.53 -16.18
C GLU A 560 -19.56 8.70 -14.87
N ILE A 561 -19.88 7.88 -13.87
CA ILE A 561 -19.19 7.88 -12.58
C ILE A 561 -17.70 7.57 -12.78
N TRP A 562 -17.36 6.60 -13.63
CA TRP A 562 -15.97 6.28 -13.95
C TRP A 562 -15.23 7.45 -14.60
N ARG A 563 -15.86 8.14 -15.55
CA ARG A 563 -15.30 9.32 -16.21
C ARG A 563 -15.03 10.46 -15.21
N GLN A 564 -15.89 10.63 -14.21
CA GLN A 564 -15.68 11.58 -13.12
C GLN A 564 -14.51 11.16 -12.22
N ILE A 565 -14.40 9.87 -11.88
CA ILE A 565 -13.25 9.34 -11.13
C ILE A 565 -11.95 9.61 -11.89
N GLU A 566 -11.91 9.35 -13.20
CA GLU A 566 -10.72 9.53 -14.02
C GLU A 566 -10.32 11.02 -14.13
N ALA A 567 -11.30 11.92 -14.28
CA ALA A 567 -11.08 13.36 -14.25
C ALA A 567 -10.52 13.83 -12.89
N LYS A 568 -11.11 13.37 -11.78
CA LYS A 568 -10.66 13.69 -10.42
C LYS A 568 -9.26 13.16 -10.13
N LYS A 569 -8.90 11.98 -10.64
CA LYS A 569 -7.54 11.43 -10.57
C LYS A 569 -6.52 12.26 -11.36
N LEU A 570 -6.92 12.85 -12.48
CA LEU A 570 -6.06 13.78 -13.22
C LEU A 570 -5.80 15.05 -12.38
N GLU A 571 -6.86 15.65 -11.83
CA GLU A 571 -6.79 16.82 -10.95
C GLU A 571 -5.88 16.54 -9.73
N LEU A 572 -5.98 15.34 -9.14
CA LEU A 572 -5.11 14.90 -8.05
C LEU A 572 -3.62 14.88 -8.46
N ARG A 573 -3.30 14.42 -9.67
CA ARG A 573 -1.91 14.43 -10.18
C ARG A 573 -1.36 15.84 -10.35
N GLU A 574 -2.20 16.77 -10.82
CA GLU A 574 -1.83 18.19 -10.97
C GLU A 574 -1.55 18.84 -9.60
N ILE A 575 -2.37 18.55 -8.59
CA ILE A 575 -2.15 19.04 -7.22
C ILE A 575 -0.86 18.48 -6.61
N LEU A 576 -0.60 17.17 -6.76
CA LEU A 576 0.63 16.56 -6.25
C LEU A 576 1.88 17.19 -6.90
N ALA A 577 1.82 17.48 -8.21
CA ALA A 577 2.91 18.19 -8.89
C ALA A 577 3.09 19.63 -8.38
N ALA A 578 1.99 20.35 -8.11
CA ALA A 578 2.03 21.68 -7.53
C ALA A 578 2.61 21.67 -6.09
N GLN A 579 2.24 20.67 -5.27
CA GLN A 579 2.82 20.48 -3.93
C GLN A 579 4.33 20.24 -3.99
N GLU A 580 4.81 19.45 -4.95
CA GLU A 580 6.24 19.23 -5.13
C GLU A 580 6.98 20.53 -5.47
N GLU A 581 6.41 21.38 -6.32
CA GLU A 581 6.98 22.69 -6.66
C GLU A 581 6.97 23.65 -5.47
N GLU A 582 5.86 23.72 -4.72
CA GLU A 582 5.77 24.50 -3.49
C GLU A 582 6.79 24.04 -2.44
N ALA A 583 6.99 22.72 -2.29
CA ALA A 583 8.01 22.15 -1.40
C ALA A 583 9.44 22.54 -1.84
N LYS A 584 9.73 22.55 -3.15
CA LYS A 584 11.01 23.04 -3.70
C LYS A 584 11.23 24.52 -3.38
N MET A 585 10.18 25.34 -3.54
CA MET A 585 10.24 26.77 -3.23
C MET A 585 10.45 27.02 -1.73
N LEU A 586 9.73 26.31 -0.85
CA LEU A 586 9.94 26.34 0.60
C LEU A 586 11.39 26.02 0.94
N GLN A 587 11.93 24.89 0.44
CA GLN A 587 13.31 24.50 0.71
C GLN A 587 14.31 25.58 0.27
N LYS A 588 14.08 26.20 -0.90
CA LYS A 588 14.93 27.29 -1.43
C LYS A 588 14.87 28.53 -0.53
N TYR A 589 13.69 28.96 -0.10
CA TYR A 589 13.54 30.14 0.75
C TYR A 589 14.00 29.90 2.19
N THR A 590 13.80 28.71 2.75
CA THR A 590 14.36 28.33 4.06
C THR A 590 15.90 28.37 4.05
N LYS A 591 16.54 27.85 2.99
CA LYS A 591 18.01 27.95 2.82
C LYS A 591 18.48 29.39 2.71
N LYS A 592 17.74 30.26 1.99
CA LYS A 592 18.05 31.70 1.90
C LYS A 592 17.87 32.40 3.24
N PHE A 593 16.79 32.10 3.96
CA PHE A 593 16.50 32.64 5.28
C PHE A 593 17.60 32.31 6.28
N GLN A 594 18.03 31.04 6.36
CA GLN A 594 19.14 30.63 7.23
C GLN A 594 20.42 31.42 6.92
N LYS A 595 20.82 31.51 5.64
CA LYS A 595 22.02 32.26 5.24
C LYS A 595 21.93 33.75 5.64
N LYS A 596 20.78 34.39 5.45
CA LYS A 596 20.56 35.80 5.80
C LYS A 596 20.50 36.01 7.31
N ARG A 597 19.81 35.14 8.05
CA ARG A 597 19.76 35.14 9.52
C ARG A 597 21.16 34.98 10.12
N ASP A 598 21.96 34.04 9.61
CA ASP A 598 23.32 33.83 10.09
C ASP A 598 24.26 35.01 9.74
N ARG A 599 23.98 35.74 8.64
CA ARG A 599 24.66 37.00 8.32
C ARG A 599 24.25 38.11 9.29
N TYR A 600 22.97 38.23 9.61
CA TYR A 600 22.45 39.19 10.59
C TYR A 600 23.00 38.92 11.99
N SER A 601 23.00 37.67 12.45
CA SER A 601 23.57 37.28 13.75
C SER A 601 25.04 37.67 13.84
N ARG A 602 25.85 37.34 12.81
CA ARG A 602 27.27 37.74 12.76
C ARG A 602 27.47 39.26 12.74
N PHE A 603 26.56 39.99 12.10
CA PHE A 603 26.58 41.46 12.10
C PHE A 603 26.34 41.99 13.51
N ILE A 604 25.31 41.51 14.20
CA ILE A 604 25.00 41.89 15.59
C ILE A 604 26.14 41.51 16.52
N ASP A 605 26.67 40.29 16.46
CA ASP A 605 27.78 39.84 17.32
C ASP A 605 29.03 40.72 17.17
N LYS A 606 29.30 41.20 15.94
CA LYS A 606 30.48 42.04 15.63
C LYS A 606 30.26 43.51 15.99
N LYS A 607 29.03 44.02 15.89
CA LYS A 607 28.72 45.45 16.03
C LYS A 607 28.11 45.83 17.39
N SER A 608 27.48 44.89 18.09
CA SER A 608 26.91 45.11 19.43
C SER A 608 27.95 45.53 20.49
N PRO A 609 29.17 44.95 20.55
CA PRO A 609 30.22 45.43 21.46
C PRO A 609 30.72 46.85 21.14
N LEU A 610 30.67 47.26 19.86
CA LEU A 610 31.07 48.59 19.42
C LEU A 610 30.04 49.66 19.83
N LEU A 611 28.76 49.30 19.86
CA LEU A 611 27.67 50.14 20.36
C LEU A 611 27.72 50.30 21.90
N LEU A 612 27.92 49.21 22.64
CA LEU A 612 28.06 49.23 24.12
C LEU A 612 29.35 49.95 24.60
N GLY A 613 30.40 49.93 23.80
CA GLY A 613 31.66 50.64 24.10
C GLY A 613 31.56 52.16 23.99
N LEU A 614 30.61 52.68 23.21
CA LEU A 614 30.36 54.12 23.05
C LEU A 614 29.49 54.68 24.18
N GLU A 615 28.49 53.92 24.65
CA GLU A 615 27.66 54.31 25.82
C GLU A 615 28.50 54.42 27.11
N ARG A 616 29.50 53.55 27.31
CA ARG A 616 30.42 53.65 28.46
C ARG A 616 31.39 54.83 28.41
N LYS A 617 31.68 55.38 27.23
CA LYS A 617 32.51 56.59 27.08
C LYS A 617 31.72 57.89 27.25
N GLY A 618 30.41 57.87 27.02
CA GLY A 618 29.53 59.02 27.28
C GLY A 618 29.32 59.33 28.77
N ASN A 619 29.29 58.30 29.62
CA ASN A 619 29.01 58.45 31.06
C ASN A 619 30.22 58.82 31.94
N ASN A 620 31.42 58.97 31.37
CA ASN A 620 32.65 59.26 32.13
C ASN A 620 33.18 60.70 31.97
N ILE A 621 32.39 61.60 31.35
CA ILE A 621 32.82 62.99 31.09
C ILE A 621 32.23 64.00 32.12
N ASP A 622 31.28 63.61 32.96
CA ASP A 622 30.52 64.56 33.81
C ASP A 622 30.95 64.64 35.29
N GLY A 623 32.21 64.32 35.61
CA GLY A 623 32.63 64.14 37.00
C GLY A 623 34.04 64.57 37.38
N SER A 624 34.51 65.77 36.99
CA SER A 624 35.68 66.36 37.67
C SER A 624 35.72 67.89 37.62
N TYR A 625 34.97 68.55 38.51
CA TYR A 625 35.37 69.85 39.08
C TYR A 625 34.78 69.97 40.50
N ASN A 626 35.59 69.66 41.51
CA ASN A 626 35.81 70.52 42.67
C ASN A 626 36.88 69.94 43.61
N SER A 627 37.87 70.78 43.89
CA SER A 627 39.07 70.57 44.71
C SER A 627 38.74 70.56 46.23
N PRO A 628 39.67 70.11 47.09
CA PRO A 628 39.38 69.71 48.47
C PRO A 628 39.44 70.85 49.48
N GLY A 629 38.66 70.68 50.56
CA GLY A 629 38.94 71.19 51.91
C GLY A 629 39.10 70.01 52.85
#